data_AF-A0AAD5HIQ5-F1
#
_entry.id   AF-A0AAD5HIQ5-F1
#
_cell.length_a   1.000
_cell.length_b   1.000
_cell.length_c   1.000
_cell.angle_alpha   90.00
_cell.angle_beta   90.00
_cell.angle_gamma   90.00
#
_symmetry.space_group_name_H-M   'P 1'
#
loop_
_entity.id
_entity.type
_entity.pdbx_description
1 polymer ?
#
loop_
_entity_poly.entity_id
_entity_poly.type
_entity_poly.pdbx_seq_one_letter_code
_entity_poly.pdbx_strand_id
1 'polypeptide(L)'
;MIQSSFDFLLLSLLSIPFSYVNYLFLIEAIKPLTPLIQQACRRLQDLSSLDIRYTYSLIVKLNSLSCSVTKLYEEVFKDTFGSVLMASLLGATTTAVAILSIEAGRKHAYRIQAVVVPIILLSGNTFGISVILPLVWIPLNGITQYMNRYKKSSNHNYIHPFRVVAIMAAVIFGQILVSALPFMAKNPSQFRTALTILQFGPIIYSTIEWVCTFLSRSSCFAHENQQPITRADAMQSKIFVQQLYMTLTVANLILHYGIIAYIFLQDLKVVQTLASMLRAQPWTAANSTGLNAGSLYISINLIALVCTFAYWAALDGGLDGLILYGLSCLVLGPGAGLAAYCWVREQSKHDQYILGKA
;
A
#
# COMPACT_ATOMS: atom_id res chain seq x y z
N MET A 1 12.86 5.79 23.21
CA MET A 1 13.61 6.28 22.04
C MET A 1 14.63 5.21 21.70
N ILE A 2 14.58 4.62 20.50
CA ILE A 2 15.48 3.53 20.12
C ILE A 2 16.90 4.10 20.00
N GLN A 3 17.78 3.73 20.92
CA GLN A 3 19.06 4.43 21.13
C GLN A 3 20.14 4.03 20.12
N SER A 4 20.02 2.85 19.49
CA SER A 4 20.92 2.41 18.44
C SER A 4 20.18 1.99 17.15
N SER A 5 20.77 2.28 15.98
CA SER A 5 20.25 1.78 14.70
C SER A 5 20.28 0.26 14.58
N PHE A 6 21.05 -0.42 15.43
CA PHE A 6 21.05 -1.88 15.54
C PHE A 6 19.76 -2.37 16.20
N ASP A 7 19.32 -1.72 17.28
CA ASP A 7 18.03 -2.02 17.93
C ASP A 7 16.87 -1.80 16.95
N PHE A 8 16.91 -0.73 16.14
CA PHE A 8 15.90 -0.49 15.11
C PHE A 8 15.87 -1.64 14.09
N LEU A 9 17.04 -2.09 13.63
CA LEU A 9 17.15 -3.22 12.71
C LEU A 9 16.58 -4.51 13.34
N LEU A 10 16.99 -4.84 14.56
CA LEU A 10 16.54 -6.05 15.25
C LEU A 10 15.02 -6.03 15.45
N LEU A 11 14.48 -4.90 15.91
CA LEU A 11 13.04 -4.73 16.04
C LEU A 11 12.36 -4.85 14.67
N SER A 12 12.90 -4.23 13.61
CA SER A 12 12.32 -4.37 12.27
C SER A 12 12.24 -5.80 11.76
N LEU A 13 13.10 -6.73 12.22
CA LEU A 13 13.01 -8.15 11.85
C LEU A 13 11.87 -8.89 12.58
N LEU A 14 11.38 -8.35 13.71
CA LEU A 14 10.24 -8.92 14.44
C LEU A 14 8.91 -8.79 13.67
N SER A 15 8.85 -7.99 12.60
CA SER A 15 7.68 -7.94 11.72
C SER A 15 7.56 -9.18 10.82
N ILE A 16 8.63 -9.98 10.64
CA ILE A 16 8.60 -11.19 9.80
C ILE A 16 7.69 -12.29 10.40
N PRO A 17 7.79 -12.65 11.70
CA PRO A 17 6.82 -13.54 12.32
C PRO A 17 5.38 -13.05 12.20
N PHE A 18 5.15 -11.74 12.34
CA PHE A 18 3.83 -11.14 12.16
C PHE A 18 3.30 -11.35 10.74
N SER A 19 4.12 -11.15 9.71
CA SER A 19 3.76 -11.46 8.31
C SER A 19 3.40 -12.93 8.11
N TYR A 20 4.16 -13.85 8.71
CA TYR A 20 3.89 -15.28 8.59
C TYR A 20 2.56 -15.67 9.23
N VAL A 21 2.30 -15.20 10.46
CA VAL A 21 1.03 -15.42 11.16
C VAL A 21 -0.14 -14.85 10.35
N ASN A 22 0.00 -13.61 9.85
CA ASN A 22 -1.02 -12.98 9.03
C ASN A 22 -1.27 -13.76 7.73
N TYR A 23 -0.22 -14.26 7.06
CA TYR A 23 -0.35 -15.11 5.88
C TYR A 23 -1.17 -16.38 6.14
N LEU A 24 -0.94 -17.04 7.29
CA LEU A 24 -1.74 -18.21 7.69
C LEU A 24 -3.22 -17.86 7.88
N PHE A 25 -3.52 -16.72 8.53
CA PHE A 25 -4.90 -16.25 8.68
C PHE A 25 -5.56 -15.92 7.34
N LEU A 26 -4.82 -15.33 6.40
CA LEU A 26 -5.33 -15.03 5.06
C LEU A 26 -5.62 -16.30 4.25
N ILE A 27 -4.74 -17.30 4.29
CA ILE A 27 -5.00 -18.60 3.64
C ILE A 27 -6.26 -19.24 4.23
N GLU A 28 -6.38 -19.25 5.56
CA GLU A 28 -7.52 -19.88 6.21
C GLU A 28 -8.82 -19.15 5.87
N ALA A 29 -8.80 -17.81 5.74
CA ALA A 29 -9.94 -17.02 5.29
C ALA A 29 -10.35 -17.30 3.83
N ILE A 30 -9.41 -17.61 2.94
CA ILE A 30 -9.68 -17.93 1.52
C ILE A 30 -10.11 -19.39 1.32
N LYS A 31 -9.78 -20.28 2.26
CA LYS A 31 -10.03 -21.72 2.14
C LYS A 31 -11.47 -22.10 1.70
N PRO A 32 -12.54 -21.46 2.21
CA PRO A 32 -13.91 -21.74 1.74
C PRO A 32 -14.14 -21.40 0.25
N LEU A 33 -13.42 -20.41 -0.30
CA LEU A 33 -13.51 -20.01 -1.70
C LEU A 33 -12.65 -20.87 -2.63
N THR A 34 -11.67 -21.59 -2.07
CA THR A 34 -10.72 -22.40 -2.86
C THR A 34 -11.40 -23.38 -3.84
N PRO A 35 -12.41 -24.18 -3.46
CA PRO A 35 -13.07 -25.08 -4.42
C PRO A 35 -13.79 -24.33 -5.54
N LEU A 36 -14.46 -23.20 -5.22
CA LEU A 36 -15.15 -22.37 -6.20
C LEU A 36 -14.16 -21.73 -7.20
N ILE A 37 -13.06 -21.20 -6.69
CA ILE A 37 -11.99 -20.62 -7.50
C ILE A 37 -11.35 -21.68 -8.39
N GLN A 38 -11.01 -22.85 -7.83
CA GLN A 38 -10.42 -23.96 -8.59
C GLN A 38 -11.37 -24.45 -9.69
N GLN A 39 -12.67 -24.59 -9.41
CA GLN A 39 -13.65 -24.99 -10.40
C GLN A 39 -13.80 -23.96 -11.52
N ALA A 40 -13.86 -22.67 -11.17
CA ALA A 40 -13.95 -21.59 -12.15
C ALA A 40 -12.71 -21.52 -13.06
N CYS A 41 -11.52 -21.68 -12.49
CA CYS A 41 -10.27 -21.62 -13.24
C CYS A 41 -9.97 -22.90 -14.05
N ARG A 42 -10.45 -24.08 -13.63
CA ARG A 42 -10.39 -25.31 -14.43
C ARG A 42 -11.31 -25.24 -15.66
N ARG A 43 -12.56 -24.79 -15.48
CA ARG A 43 -13.50 -24.62 -16.62
C ARG A 43 -12.98 -23.66 -17.69
N LEU A 44 -12.22 -22.63 -17.30
CA LEU A 44 -11.55 -21.71 -18.22
C LEU A 44 -10.44 -22.38 -19.03
N GLN A 45 -9.77 -23.40 -18.49
CA GLN A 45 -8.81 -24.21 -19.24
C GLN A 45 -9.51 -25.12 -20.25
N ASP A 46 -10.70 -25.62 -19.91
CA ASP A 46 -11.51 -26.51 -20.76
C ASP A 46 -12.25 -25.74 -21.90
N LEU A 47 -12.66 -24.49 -21.66
CA LEU A 47 -13.36 -23.61 -22.61
C LEU A 47 -12.41 -22.89 -23.59
N SER A 48 -11.31 -23.54 -23.99
CA SER A 48 -10.23 -22.97 -24.82
C SER A 48 -10.63 -22.53 -26.24
N SER A 49 -11.94 -22.45 -26.56
CA SER A 49 -12.48 -22.01 -27.85
C SER A 49 -13.12 -20.61 -27.86
N LEU A 50 -13.26 -19.90 -26.73
CA LEU A 50 -13.93 -18.58 -26.70
C LEU A 50 -13.12 -17.47 -25.97
N ASP A 51 -12.54 -16.57 -26.78
CA ASP A 51 -12.16 -15.16 -26.55
C ASP A 51 -11.21 -14.70 -25.43
N ILE A 52 -10.90 -15.52 -24.41
CA ILE A 52 -10.11 -15.02 -23.25
C ILE A 52 -8.59 -15.20 -23.43
N ARG A 53 -8.13 -15.79 -24.56
CA ARG A 53 -6.70 -16.03 -24.83
C ARG A 53 -5.84 -14.78 -24.97
N TYR A 54 -6.41 -13.59 -25.22
CA TYR A 54 -5.60 -12.46 -25.68
C TYR A 54 -4.88 -11.65 -24.59
N THR A 55 -5.17 -11.84 -23.30
CA THR A 55 -4.56 -10.99 -22.25
C THR A 55 -3.39 -11.65 -21.51
N TYR A 56 -3.30 -12.98 -21.48
CA TYR A 56 -2.30 -13.69 -20.67
C TYR A 56 -1.66 -14.91 -21.37
N SER A 57 -1.46 -14.86 -22.70
CA SER A 57 -1.04 -16.04 -23.49
C SER A 57 0.39 -16.54 -23.25
N LEU A 58 1.26 -15.80 -22.57
CA LEU A 58 2.69 -16.10 -22.57
C LEU A 58 3.14 -17.13 -21.52
N ILE A 59 2.40 -17.36 -20.41
CA ILE A 59 2.82 -18.34 -19.38
C ILE A 59 1.60 -19.01 -18.70
N VAL A 60 1.34 -20.28 -19.01
CA VAL A 60 0.17 -21.05 -18.52
C VAL A 60 0.00 -21.04 -16.99
N LYS A 61 1.10 -21.04 -16.21
CA LYS A 61 1.04 -20.99 -14.74
C LYS A 61 0.61 -19.62 -14.19
N LEU A 62 1.00 -18.53 -14.85
CA LEU A 62 0.55 -17.18 -14.49
C LEU A 62 -0.96 -17.02 -14.71
N ASN A 63 -1.55 -17.78 -15.65
CA ASN A 63 -2.99 -17.73 -15.91
C ASN A 63 -3.80 -18.32 -14.76
N SER A 64 -3.31 -19.38 -14.12
CA SER A 64 -3.99 -19.97 -12.97
C SER A 64 -3.94 -19.04 -11.75
N LEU A 65 -2.78 -18.42 -11.49
CA LEU A 65 -2.63 -17.45 -10.40
C LEU A 65 -3.49 -16.20 -10.64
N SER A 66 -3.37 -15.59 -11.82
CA SER A 66 -4.16 -14.40 -12.18
C SER A 66 -5.66 -14.70 -12.20
N CYS A 67 -6.10 -15.87 -12.68
CA CYS A 67 -7.49 -16.29 -12.59
C CYS A 67 -7.95 -16.39 -11.13
N SER A 68 -7.14 -17.00 -10.26
CA SER A 68 -7.49 -17.17 -8.84
C SER A 68 -7.63 -15.83 -8.13
N VAL A 69 -6.68 -14.92 -8.35
CA VAL A 69 -6.69 -13.56 -7.78
C VAL A 69 -7.87 -12.76 -8.33
N THR A 70 -8.13 -12.82 -9.64
CA THR A 70 -9.26 -12.12 -10.26
C THR A 70 -10.59 -12.61 -9.71
N LYS A 71 -10.75 -13.93 -9.55
CA LYS A 71 -11.97 -14.52 -8.98
C LYS A 71 -12.16 -14.17 -7.52
N LEU A 72 -11.09 -14.17 -6.72
CA LEU A 72 -11.15 -13.70 -5.34
C LEU A 72 -11.66 -12.26 -5.27
N TYR A 73 -11.09 -11.34 -6.05
CA TYR A 73 -11.55 -9.95 -6.07
C TYR A 73 -12.98 -9.83 -6.62
N GLU A 74 -13.37 -10.61 -7.63
CA GLU A 74 -14.77 -10.64 -8.11
C GLU A 74 -15.75 -10.99 -6.98
N GLU A 75 -15.42 -11.95 -6.11
CA GLU A 75 -16.24 -12.27 -4.93
C GLU A 75 -16.23 -11.17 -3.87
N VAL A 76 -15.11 -10.47 -3.68
CA VAL A 76 -15.01 -9.31 -2.78
C VAL A 76 -15.90 -8.16 -3.26
N PHE A 77 -15.87 -7.83 -4.55
CA PHE A 77 -16.61 -6.71 -5.12
C PHE A 77 -18.11 -6.98 -5.30
N LYS A 78 -18.53 -8.25 -5.33
CA LYS A 78 -19.95 -8.62 -5.28
C LYS A 78 -20.61 -8.29 -3.95
N ASP A 79 -19.85 -8.35 -2.86
CA ASP A 79 -20.34 -7.97 -1.54
C ASP A 79 -20.17 -6.45 -1.37
N THR A 80 -21.27 -5.75 -1.11
CA THR A 80 -21.27 -4.31 -0.83
C THR A 80 -20.28 -3.98 0.29
N PHE A 81 -20.26 -4.77 1.36
CA PHE A 81 -19.34 -4.56 2.48
C PHE A 81 -17.88 -4.83 2.09
N GLY A 82 -17.64 -5.89 1.31
CA GLY A 82 -16.32 -6.21 0.76
C GLY A 82 -15.76 -5.10 -0.12
N SER A 83 -16.60 -4.50 -0.97
CA SER A 83 -16.21 -3.40 -1.86
C SER A 83 -15.78 -2.14 -1.08
N VAL A 84 -16.48 -1.84 0.01
CA VAL A 84 -16.19 -0.70 0.89
C VAL A 84 -14.87 -0.90 1.65
N LEU A 85 -14.65 -2.11 2.17
CA LEU A 85 -13.37 -2.45 2.81
C LEU A 85 -12.21 -2.42 1.82
N MET A 86 -12.43 -2.89 0.58
CA MET A 86 -11.43 -2.87 -0.47
C MET A 86 -11.03 -1.44 -0.83
N ALA A 87 -11.99 -0.52 -0.93
CA ALA A 87 -11.70 0.90 -1.15
C ALA A 87 -10.81 1.48 -0.02
N SER A 88 -11.11 1.17 1.24
CA SER A 88 -10.29 1.58 2.39
C SER A 88 -8.88 0.99 2.33
N LEU A 89 -8.76 -0.29 1.97
CA LEU A 89 -7.48 -1.00 1.82
C LEU A 89 -6.62 -0.38 0.69
N LEU A 90 -7.24 -0.04 -0.44
CA LEU A 90 -6.56 0.59 -1.57
C LEU A 90 -6.06 2.01 -1.22
N GLY A 91 -6.85 2.82 -0.51
CA GLY A 91 -6.41 4.14 -0.05
C GLY A 91 -5.23 4.06 0.93
N ALA A 92 -5.32 3.15 1.89
CA ALA A 92 -4.24 2.86 2.84
C ALA A 92 -2.96 2.39 2.12
N THR A 93 -3.09 1.48 1.17
CA THR A 93 -1.98 0.96 0.36
C THR A 93 -1.35 2.06 -0.49
N THR A 94 -2.16 2.89 -1.14
CA THR A 94 -1.70 4.03 -1.95
C THR A 94 -0.80 4.96 -1.13
N THR A 95 -1.22 5.26 0.10
CA THR A 95 -0.45 6.10 1.02
C THR A 95 0.88 5.45 1.40
N ALA A 96 0.84 4.16 1.76
CA ALA A 96 2.04 3.41 2.12
C ALA A 96 3.06 3.36 0.98
N VAL A 97 2.60 3.17 -0.26
CA VAL A 97 3.43 3.16 -1.47
C VAL A 97 4.09 4.52 -1.72
N ALA A 98 3.34 5.61 -1.57
CA ALA A 98 3.91 6.95 -1.70
C ALA A 98 4.99 7.21 -0.65
N ILE A 99 4.75 6.83 0.62
CA ILE A 99 5.73 6.95 1.70
C ILE A 99 6.97 6.10 1.39
N LEU A 100 6.75 4.86 0.96
CA LEU A 100 7.80 3.95 0.48
C LEU A 100 8.69 4.63 -0.56
N SER A 101 8.11 5.17 -1.65
CA SER A 101 8.86 5.85 -2.71
C SER A 101 9.61 7.10 -2.21
N ILE A 102 9.07 7.81 -1.22
CA ILE A 102 9.73 8.96 -0.58
C ILE A 102 10.94 8.52 0.26
N GLU A 103 10.77 7.54 1.15
CA GLU A 103 11.86 6.99 1.97
C GLU A 103 12.96 6.35 1.10
N ALA A 104 12.60 5.84 -0.09
CA ALA A 104 13.55 5.41 -1.11
C ALA A 104 14.53 6.48 -1.54
N GLY A 105 13.97 7.68 -1.77
CA GLY A 105 14.69 8.81 -2.31
C GLY A 105 15.75 9.29 -1.36
N ARG A 106 15.38 9.40 -0.08
CA ARG A 106 16.28 9.81 1.00
C ARG A 106 17.53 8.95 1.10
N LYS A 107 17.37 7.64 0.88
CA LYS A 107 18.45 6.67 1.10
C LYS A 107 19.32 6.43 -0.13
N HIS A 108 19.13 7.21 -1.20
CA HIS A 108 19.74 6.99 -2.52
C HIS A 108 19.56 5.56 -3.08
N ALA A 109 18.62 4.79 -2.52
CA ALA A 109 18.31 3.43 -2.93
C ALA A 109 17.31 3.40 -4.10
N TYR A 110 17.17 4.51 -4.82
CA TYR A 110 16.10 4.74 -5.78
C TYR A 110 16.08 3.74 -6.94
N ARG A 111 17.25 3.26 -7.40
CA ARG A 111 17.34 2.23 -8.45
C ARG A 111 16.84 0.89 -7.94
N ILE A 112 17.25 0.52 -6.72
CA ILE A 112 16.81 -0.71 -6.06
C ILE A 112 15.30 -0.64 -5.82
N GLN A 113 14.80 0.52 -5.37
CA GLN A 113 13.38 0.65 -5.09
C GLN A 113 12.49 0.76 -6.31
N ALA A 114 12.97 1.33 -7.43
CA ALA A 114 12.23 1.29 -8.69
C ALA A 114 11.94 -0.17 -9.14
N VAL A 115 12.81 -1.12 -8.78
CA VAL A 115 12.62 -2.55 -9.04
C VAL A 115 11.85 -3.24 -7.91
N VAL A 116 12.10 -2.88 -6.65
CA VAL A 116 11.50 -3.56 -5.49
C VAL A 116 10.05 -3.13 -5.24
N VAL A 117 9.68 -1.85 -5.45
CA VAL A 117 8.30 -1.36 -5.29
C VAL A 117 7.29 -2.13 -6.15
N PRO A 118 7.49 -2.33 -7.47
CA PRO A 118 6.53 -3.07 -8.27
C PRO A 118 6.47 -4.54 -7.83
N ILE A 119 7.57 -5.15 -7.40
CA ILE A 119 7.60 -6.51 -6.86
C ILE A 119 6.80 -6.61 -5.56
N ILE A 120 7.00 -5.67 -4.62
CA ILE A 120 6.26 -5.58 -3.36
C ILE A 120 4.76 -5.47 -3.65
N LEU A 121 4.39 -4.61 -4.59
CA LEU A 121 2.99 -4.34 -4.90
C LEU A 121 2.32 -5.49 -5.66
N LEU A 122 2.97 -6.09 -6.65
CA LEU A 122 2.48 -7.28 -7.34
C LEU A 122 2.34 -8.48 -6.39
N SER A 123 3.33 -8.65 -5.50
CA SER A 123 3.26 -9.66 -4.45
C SER A 123 2.12 -9.35 -3.47
N GLY A 124 1.89 -8.07 -3.16
CA GLY A 124 0.79 -7.62 -2.31
C GLY A 124 -0.59 -7.92 -2.91
N ASN A 125 -0.73 -7.78 -4.23
CA ASN A 125 -1.96 -8.17 -4.94
C ASN A 125 -2.25 -9.68 -4.85
N THR A 126 -1.20 -10.50 -4.73
CA THR A 126 -1.27 -11.97 -4.73
C THR A 126 -1.42 -12.56 -3.33
N PHE A 127 -0.58 -12.12 -2.39
CA PHE A 127 -0.47 -12.68 -1.04
C PHE A 127 -1.13 -11.81 0.04
N GLY A 128 -1.58 -10.60 -0.32
CA GLY A 128 -2.05 -9.59 0.60
C GLY A 128 -0.95 -8.58 0.95
N ILE A 129 -1.24 -7.30 0.75
CA ILE A 129 -0.29 -6.21 1.05
C ILE A 129 0.10 -6.16 2.53
N SER A 130 -0.81 -6.61 3.40
CA SER A 130 -0.61 -6.73 4.84
C SER A 130 0.40 -7.81 5.25
N VAL A 131 0.74 -8.73 4.34
CA VAL A 131 1.82 -9.71 4.54
C VAL A 131 3.14 -9.15 4.04
N ILE A 132 3.13 -8.57 2.84
CA ILE A 132 4.35 -8.15 2.14
C ILE A 132 4.99 -6.93 2.77
N LEU A 133 4.20 -5.94 3.24
CA LEU A 133 4.77 -4.75 3.88
C LEU A 133 5.57 -5.07 5.16
N PRO A 134 5.04 -5.83 6.14
CA PRO A 134 5.83 -6.22 7.30
C PRO A 134 6.95 -7.22 6.95
N LEU A 135 6.83 -7.99 5.86
CA LEU A 135 7.83 -8.99 5.50
C LEU A 135 9.05 -8.37 4.82
N VAL A 136 8.81 -7.38 3.97
CA VAL A 136 9.83 -6.83 3.07
C VAL A 136 10.13 -5.39 3.41
N TRP A 137 9.12 -4.51 3.49
CA TRP A 137 9.35 -3.08 3.62
C TRP A 137 9.95 -2.69 4.96
N ILE A 138 9.36 -3.14 6.08
CA ILE A 138 9.84 -2.76 7.41
C ILE A 138 11.30 -3.23 7.64
N PRO A 139 11.66 -4.49 7.36
CA PRO A 139 13.06 -4.94 7.42
C PRO A 139 13.97 -4.16 6.48
N LEU A 140 13.56 -3.93 5.23
CA LEU A 140 14.37 -3.17 4.27
C LEU A 140 14.58 -1.73 4.75
N ASN A 141 13.58 -1.12 5.37
CA ASN A 141 13.68 0.20 5.97
C ASN A 141 14.72 0.20 7.10
N GLY A 142 14.73 -0.82 7.97
CA GLY A 142 15.73 -0.97 9.04
C GLY A 142 17.15 -1.21 8.53
N ILE A 143 17.33 -2.13 7.58
CA ILE A 143 18.62 -2.41 6.95
C ILE A 143 19.20 -1.15 6.32
N THR A 144 18.38 -0.44 5.55
CA THR A 144 18.83 0.77 4.85
C THR A 144 19.13 1.93 5.81
N GLN A 145 18.41 2.05 6.93
CA GLN A 145 18.78 3.00 8.00
C GLN A 145 20.12 2.63 8.66
N TYR A 146 20.31 1.35 8.99
CA TYR A 146 21.55 0.85 9.57
C TYR A 146 22.76 1.10 8.66
N MET A 147 22.65 0.77 7.36
CA MET A 147 23.71 0.98 6.38
C MET A 147 24.07 2.47 6.19
N ASN A 148 23.07 3.35 6.21
CA ASN A 148 23.27 4.77 5.98
C ASN A 148 23.91 5.49 7.17
N ARG A 149 23.75 4.98 8.41
CA ARG A 149 24.42 5.56 9.59
C ARG A 149 25.94 5.60 9.45
N TYR A 150 26.53 4.63 8.75
CA TYR A 150 27.97 4.55 8.52
C TYR A 150 28.46 5.52 7.43
N LYS A 151 27.56 6.04 6.59
CA LYS A 151 27.89 7.07 5.61
C LYS A 151 27.70 8.43 6.29
N LYS A 152 28.79 9.13 6.61
CA LYS A 152 28.83 10.51 7.16
C LYS A 152 28.31 11.60 6.19
N SER A 153 27.37 11.29 5.31
CA SER A 153 26.84 12.29 4.37
C SER A 153 25.79 13.17 5.06
N SER A 154 25.92 14.49 4.94
CA SER A 154 24.94 15.47 5.44
C SER A 154 23.60 15.47 4.67
N ASN A 155 23.46 14.63 3.62
CA ASN A 155 22.40 14.76 2.63
C ASN A 155 21.24 13.75 2.77
N HIS A 156 21.19 12.97 3.86
CA HIS A 156 20.25 11.85 4.01
C HIS A 156 18.75 12.22 4.00
N ASN A 157 18.40 13.51 4.12
CA ASN A 157 17.01 13.96 4.16
C ASN A 157 16.55 14.70 2.90
N TYR A 158 17.45 14.97 1.94
CA TYR A 158 17.09 15.68 0.72
C TYR A 158 16.43 14.74 -0.29
N ILE A 159 15.27 15.15 -0.79
CA ILE A 159 14.58 14.52 -1.91
C ILE A 159 14.36 15.57 -2.99
N HIS A 160 14.82 15.28 -4.20
CA HIS A 160 14.65 16.20 -5.31
C HIS A 160 13.15 16.50 -5.57
N PRO A 161 12.72 17.77 -5.67
CA PRO A 161 11.31 18.14 -5.86
C PRO A 161 10.62 17.44 -7.04
N PHE A 162 11.27 17.33 -8.20
CA PHE A 162 10.74 16.59 -9.35
C PHE A 162 10.38 15.14 -9.05
N ARG A 163 11.11 14.49 -8.13
CA ARG A 163 10.76 13.13 -7.72
C ARG A 163 9.45 13.11 -6.95
N VAL A 164 9.23 14.09 -6.07
CA VAL A 164 7.97 14.20 -5.33
C VAL A 164 6.80 14.36 -6.31
N VAL A 165 6.97 15.19 -7.35
CA VAL A 165 5.99 15.35 -8.43
C VAL A 165 5.79 14.04 -9.21
N ALA A 166 6.87 13.32 -9.54
CA ALA A 166 6.79 12.02 -10.20
C ALA A 166 6.03 10.98 -9.37
N ILE A 167 6.27 10.93 -8.07
CA ILE A 167 5.53 10.07 -7.12
C ILE A 167 4.06 10.47 -7.09
N MET A 168 3.75 11.77 -7.05
CA MET A 168 2.38 12.26 -7.07
C MET A 168 1.65 11.83 -8.36
N ALA A 169 2.28 11.99 -9.53
CA ALA A 169 1.74 11.53 -10.80
C ALA A 169 1.53 10.01 -10.81
N ALA A 170 2.52 9.25 -10.33
CA ALA A 170 2.43 7.79 -10.22
C ALA A 170 1.28 7.36 -9.30
N VAL A 171 1.08 8.02 -8.15
CA VAL A 171 -0.05 7.77 -7.25
C VAL A 171 -1.38 8.00 -7.98
N ILE A 172 -1.54 9.15 -8.64
CA ILE A 172 -2.79 9.53 -9.31
C ILE A 172 -3.13 8.52 -10.42
N PHE A 173 -2.19 8.28 -11.33
CA PHE A 173 -2.47 7.47 -12.52
C PHE A 173 -2.31 5.97 -12.28
N GLY A 174 -1.33 5.55 -11.48
CA GLY A 174 -1.00 4.14 -11.26
C GLY A 174 -1.73 3.48 -10.09
N GLN A 175 -2.24 4.27 -9.14
CA GLN A 175 -2.98 3.73 -7.99
C GLN A 175 -4.42 4.23 -7.96
N ILE A 176 -4.67 5.54 -7.91
CA ILE A 176 -6.03 6.09 -7.75
C ILE A 176 -6.90 5.78 -8.97
N LEU A 177 -6.47 6.19 -10.16
CA LEU A 177 -7.25 6.00 -11.38
C LEU A 177 -7.49 4.52 -11.68
N VAL A 178 -6.43 3.71 -11.57
CA VAL A 178 -6.50 2.26 -11.79
C VAL A 178 -7.43 1.58 -10.77
N SER A 179 -7.38 2.00 -9.50
CA SER A 179 -8.28 1.50 -8.44
C SER A 179 -9.73 1.93 -8.62
N ALA A 180 -10.00 3.03 -9.32
CA ALA A 180 -11.36 3.49 -9.59
C ALA A 180 -12.05 2.69 -10.69
N LEU A 181 -11.29 2.07 -11.62
CA LEU A 181 -11.86 1.37 -12.79
C LEU A 181 -12.88 0.27 -12.43
N PRO A 182 -12.64 -0.61 -11.45
CA PRO A 182 -13.61 -1.65 -11.09
C PRO A 182 -14.94 -1.07 -10.60
N PHE A 183 -14.92 0.09 -9.92
CA PHE A 183 -16.13 0.77 -9.43
C PHE A 183 -16.91 1.47 -10.54
N MET A 184 -16.27 1.79 -11.66
CA MET A 184 -16.89 2.45 -12.81
C MET A 184 -17.41 1.46 -13.87
N ALA A 185 -17.06 0.18 -13.75
CA ALA A 185 -17.43 -0.83 -14.73
C ALA A 185 -18.94 -1.11 -14.69
N LYS A 186 -19.59 -1.05 -15.86
CA LYS A 186 -21.06 -1.25 -15.98
C LYS A 186 -21.45 -2.69 -16.30
N ASN A 187 -20.54 -3.42 -16.97
CA ASN A 187 -20.79 -4.77 -17.47
C ASN A 187 -19.75 -5.77 -16.92
N PRO A 188 -20.08 -7.07 -16.79
CA PRO A 188 -19.16 -8.09 -16.25
C PRO A 188 -17.83 -8.21 -17.01
N SER A 189 -17.85 -8.03 -18.34
CA SER A 189 -16.63 -8.04 -19.15
C SER A 189 -15.72 -6.85 -18.83
N GLN A 190 -16.28 -5.63 -18.77
CA GLN A 190 -15.54 -4.43 -18.39
C GLN A 190 -14.95 -4.54 -16.97
N PHE A 191 -15.71 -5.14 -16.05
CA PHE A 191 -15.28 -5.35 -14.67
C PHE A 191 -14.05 -6.28 -14.60
N ARG A 192 -14.05 -7.39 -15.35
CA ARG A 192 -12.88 -8.30 -15.41
C ARG A 192 -11.65 -7.64 -16.03
N THR A 193 -11.84 -6.84 -17.07
CA THR A 193 -10.75 -6.04 -17.66
C THR A 193 -10.23 -5.01 -16.66
N ALA A 194 -11.10 -4.32 -15.93
CA ALA A 194 -10.71 -3.38 -14.89
C ALA A 194 -9.93 -4.05 -13.75
N LEU A 195 -10.35 -5.24 -13.30
CA LEU A 195 -9.60 -6.02 -12.31
C LEU A 195 -8.22 -6.47 -12.83
N THR A 196 -8.14 -6.82 -14.11
CA THR A 196 -6.86 -7.13 -14.76
C THR A 196 -5.94 -5.91 -14.74
N ILE A 197 -6.44 -4.75 -15.16
CA ILE A 197 -5.67 -3.50 -15.12
C ILE A 197 -5.24 -3.17 -13.69
N LEU A 198 -6.13 -3.40 -12.69
CA LEU A 198 -5.81 -3.24 -11.27
C LEU A 198 -4.63 -4.12 -10.83
N GLN A 199 -4.58 -5.37 -11.27
CA GLN A 199 -3.45 -6.27 -10.98
C GLN A 199 -2.12 -5.76 -11.56
N PHE A 200 -2.17 -5.07 -12.71
CA PHE A 200 -1.01 -4.43 -13.34
C PHE A 200 -0.74 -3.00 -12.88
N GLY A 201 -1.64 -2.39 -12.09
CA GLY A 201 -1.47 -1.06 -11.48
C GLY A 201 -0.11 -0.82 -10.84
N PRO A 202 0.47 -1.79 -10.10
CA PRO A 202 1.86 -1.71 -9.61
C PRO A 202 2.91 -1.40 -10.67
N ILE A 203 2.82 -2.04 -11.85
CA ILE A 203 3.76 -1.84 -12.95
C ILE A 203 3.54 -0.46 -13.56
N ILE A 204 2.28 -0.05 -13.73
CA ILE A 204 1.92 1.28 -14.23
C ILE A 204 2.49 2.36 -13.29
N TYR A 205 2.26 2.23 -11.99
CA TYR A 205 2.81 3.12 -10.95
C TYR A 205 4.32 3.26 -11.09
N SER A 206 5.06 2.14 -11.07
CA SER A 206 6.52 2.18 -11.10
C SER A 206 7.07 2.68 -12.43
N THR A 207 6.38 2.41 -13.53
CA THR A 207 6.75 2.93 -14.86
C THR A 207 6.60 4.46 -14.89
N ILE A 208 5.49 5.00 -14.38
CA ILE A 208 5.27 6.45 -14.32
C ILE A 208 6.29 7.12 -13.39
N GLU A 209 6.52 6.58 -12.19
CA GLU A 209 7.53 7.12 -11.27
C GLU A 209 8.91 7.15 -11.95
N TRP A 210 9.29 6.06 -12.62
CA TRP A 210 10.58 5.93 -13.29
C TRP A 210 10.72 6.87 -14.50
N VAL A 211 9.73 6.90 -15.40
CA VAL A 211 9.76 7.75 -16.60
C VAL A 211 9.77 9.23 -16.22
N CYS A 212 8.90 9.67 -15.31
CA CYS A 212 8.86 11.07 -14.87
C CYS A 212 10.15 11.47 -14.15
N THR A 213 10.74 10.57 -13.35
CA THR A 213 12.05 10.81 -12.72
C THR A 213 13.17 10.87 -13.77
N PHE A 214 13.13 10.02 -14.80
CA PHE A 214 14.15 10.02 -15.85
C PHE A 214 14.09 11.27 -16.73
N LEU A 215 12.90 11.65 -17.19
CA LEU A 215 12.68 12.84 -18.02
C LEU A 215 13.07 14.13 -17.28
N SER A 216 12.73 14.24 -16.00
CA SER A 216 13.15 15.40 -15.18
C SER A 216 14.66 15.42 -14.95
N ARG A 217 15.31 14.26 -14.91
CA ARG A 217 16.76 14.15 -14.76
C ARG A 217 17.52 14.64 -15.99
N SER A 218 17.03 14.35 -17.19
CA SER A 218 17.67 14.81 -18.44
C SER A 218 17.66 16.33 -18.61
N SER A 219 16.73 17.04 -17.96
CA SER A 219 16.57 18.49 -18.11
C SER A 219 17.32 19.31 -17.06
N CYS A 220 17.63 18.75 -15.88
CA CYS A 220 18.19 19.51 -14.75
C CYS A 220 19.58 19.05 -14.26
N PHE A 221 20.01 17.81 -14.54
CA PHE A 221 21.22 17.23 -13.91
C PHE A 221 22.55 17.39 -14.67
N ALA A 222 22.60 18.16 -15.77
CA ALA A 222 23.89 18.50 -16.37
C ALA A 222 24.80 19.31 -15.41
N HIS A 223 24.24 19.91 -14.34
CA HIS A 223 24.96 20.79 -13.42
C HIS A 223 25.00 20.36 -11.94
N GLU A 224 24.19 19.39 -11.50
CA GLU A 224 23.90 19.18 -10.06
C GLU A 224 24.85 18.19 -9.34
N ASN A 225 25.62 17.37 -10.05
CA ASN A 225 26.54 16.41 -9.41
C ASN A 225 27.77 17.05 -8.72
N GLN A 226 27.93 18.38 -8.76
CA GLN A 226 29.09 19.07 -8.18
C GLN A 226 28.77 20.14 -7.13
N GLN A 227 27.50 20.54 -6.95
CA GLN A 227 27.16 21.60 -6.01
C GLN A 227 26.69 21.06 -4.65
N PRO A 228 27.17 21.61 -3.53
CA PRO A 228 26.67 21.25 -2.21
C PRO A 228 25.21 21.67 -2.08
N ILE A 229 24.38 20.79 -1.54
CA ILE A 229 22.95 21.06 -1.29
C ILE A 229 22.83 22.26 -0.37
N THR A 230 22.14 23.31 -0.83
CA THR A 230 21.95 24.52 -0.02
C THR A 230 20.83 24.33 1.00
N ARG A 231 20.78 25.17 2.03
CA ARG A 231 19.65 25.18 2.98
C ARG A 231 18.32 25.49 2.28
N ALA A 232 18.34 26.30 1.22
CA ALA A 232 17.16 26.62 0.43
C ALA A 232 16.62 25.37 -0.28
N ASP A 233 17.50 24.55 -0.87
CA ASP A 233 17.10 23.31 -1.55
C ASP A 233 16.51 22.29 -0.56
N ALA A 234 17.11 22.16 0.63
CA ALA A 234 16.58 21.31 1.69
C ALA A 234 15.20 21.78 2.18
N MET A 235 14.99 23.09 2.31
CA MET A 235 13.70 23.68 2.67
C MET A 235 12.64 23.45 1.58
N GLN A 236 13.01 23.64 0.31
CA GLN A 236 12.12 23.38 -0.82
C GLN A 236 11.73 21.90 -0.86
N SER A 237 12.69 20.98 -0.76
CA SER A 237 12.45 19.55 -0.70
C SER A 237 11.39 19.19 0.37
N LYS A 238 11.56 19.71 1.59
CA LYS A 238 10.59 19.54 2.69
C LYS A 238 9.19 20.01 2.29
N ILE A 239 9.06 21.22 1.75
CA ILE A 239 7.76 21.80 1.39
C ILE A 239 7.03 20.89 0.40
N PHE A 240 7.73 20.41 -0.63
CA PHE A 240 7.12 19.49 -1.61
C PHE A 240 6.69 18.17 -0.96
N VAL A 241 7.53 17.56 -0.12
CA VAL A 241 7.19 16.31 0.58
C VAL A 241 5.99 16.50 1.50
N GLN A 242 5.92 17.61 2.23
CA GLN A 242 4.79 17.95 3.08
C GLN A 242 3.51 18.18 2.28
N GLN A 243 3.60 18.87 1.14
CA GLN A 243 2.46 19.05 0.23
C GLN A 243 1.94 17.71 -0.31
N LEU A 244 2.82 16.77 -0.66
CA LEU A 244 2.44 15.43 -1.06
C LEU A 244 1.67 14.72 0.07
N TYR A 245 2.20 14.70 1.29
CA TYR A 245 1.52 14.06 2.43
C TYR A 245 0.18 14.73 2.77
N MET A 246 0.10 16.06 2.71
CA MET A 246 -1.15 16.80 2.89
C MET A 246 -2.17 16.41 1.81
N THR A 247 -1.74 16.34 0.55
CA THR A 247 -2.61 15.93 -0.57
C THR A 247 -3.12 14.50 -0.38
N LEU A 248 -2.26 13.57 0.00
CA LEU A 248 -2.64 12.19 0.31
C LEU A 248 -3.60 12.13 1.51
N THR A 249 -3.39 12.95 2.53
CA THR A 249 -4.28 13.05 3.69
C THR A 249 -5.67 13.48 3.24
N VAL A 250 -5.79 14.58 2.51
CA VAL A 250 -7.08 15.11 2.03
C VAL A 250 -7.78 14.11 1.11
N ALA A 251 -7.06 13.51 0.16
CA ALA A 251 -7.65 12.53 -0.76
C ALA A 251 -8.19 11.29 -0.01
N ASN A 252 -7.44 10.75 0.94
CA ASN A 252 -7.91 9.61 1.74
C ASN A 252 -9.00 10.01 2.74
N LEU A 253 -9.01 11.26 3.21
CA LEU A 253 -10.06 11.77 4.10
C LEU A 253 -11.39 11.83 3.37
N ILE A 254 -11.40 12.36 2.13
CA ILE A 254 -12.58 12.37 1.26
C ILE A 254 -13.06 10.94 1.01
N LEU A 255 -12.15 10.01 0.70
CA LEU A 255 -12.49 8.60 0.52
C LEU A 255 -13.10 8.00 1.80
N HIS A 256 -12.49 8.24 2.96
CA HIS A 256 -12.92 7.68 4.24
C HIS A 256 -14.32 8.18 4.64
N TYR A 257 -14.56 9.49 4.59
CA TYR A 257 -15.88 10.03 4.90
C TYR A 257 -16.91 9.72 3.82
N GLY A 258 -16.52 9.61 2.55
CA GLY A 258 -17.39 9.10 1.48
C GLY A 258 -17.85 7.67 1.74
N ILE A 259 -16.94 6.80 2.19
CA ILE A 259 -17.24 5.43 2.62
C ILE A 259 -18.20 5.43 3.81
N ILE A 260 -17.94 6.24 4.84
CA ILE A 260 -18.81 6.36 6.02
C ILE A 260 -20.21 6.82 5.61
N ALA A 261 -20.31 7.87 4.79
CA ALA A 261 -21.58 8.37 4.29
C ALA A 261 -22.33 7.28 3.48
N TYR A 262 -21.62 6.54 2.64
CA TYR A 262 -22.19 5.42 1.88
C TYR A 262 -22.70 4.30 2.81
N ILE A 263 -21.94 3.93 3.84
CA ILE A 263 -22.34 2.96 4.87
C ILE A 263 -23.65 3.38 5.54
N PHE A 264 -23.75 4.65 5.94
CA PHE A 264 -24.96 5.20 6.57
C PHE A 264 -26.15 5.22 5.62
N LEU A 265 -25.95 5.62 4.35
CA LEU A 265 -27.03 5.66 3.35
C LEU A 265 -27.56 4.27 2.97
N GLN A 266 -26.75 3.23 3.12
CA GLN A 266 -27.10 1.84 2.81
C GLN A 266 -27.54 1.05 4.05
N ASP A 267 -27.69 1.71 5.22
CA ASP A 267 -28.04 1.09 6.50
C ASP A 267 -27.17 -0.14 6.86
N LEU A 268 -25.88 -0.10 6.47
CA LEU A 268 -24.97 -1.22 6.69
C LEU A 268 -24.59 -1.29 8.17
N LYS A 269 -24.97 -2.37 8.84
CA LYS A 269 -24.67 -2.60 10.27
C LYS A 269 -23.22 -3.07 10.48
N VAL A 270 -22.25 -2.25 10.07
CA VAL A 270 -20.81 -2.59 10.00
C VAL A 270 -20.26 -3.25 11.26
N VAL A 271 -20.56 -2.71 12.45
CA VAL A 271 -20.06 -3.27 13.71
C VAL A 271 -20.63 -4.65 13.98
N GLN A 272 -21.92 -4.86 13.72
CA GLN A 272 -22.57 -6.16 13.88
C GLN A 272 -22.02 -7.16 12.87
N THR A 273 -21.86 -6.73 11.61
CA THR A 273 -21.29 -7.53 10.53
C THR A 273 -19.86 -7.97 10.83
N LEU A 274 -19.01 -7.05 11.30
CA LEU A 274 -17.63 -7.36 11.66
C LEU A 274 -17.56 -8.27 12.89
N ALA A 275 -18.38 -8.01 13.91
CA ALA A 275 -18.45 -8.86 15.09
C ALA A 275 -18.95 -10.27 14.76
N SER A 276 -19.93 -10.41 13.87
CA SER A 276 -20.39 -11.72 13.40
C SER A 276 -19.33 -12.42 12.56
N MET A 277 -18.58 -11.71 11.72
CA MET A 277 -17.47 -12.27 10.94
C MET A 277 -16.34 -12.79 11.82
N LEU A 278 -15.98 -12.08 12.89
CA LEU A 278 -14.91 -12.47 13.80
C LEU A 278 -15.32 -13.61 14.76
N ARG A 279 -16.62 -13.71 15.09
CA ARG A 279 -17.15 -14.76 15.98
C ARG A 279 -17.52 -16.03 15.24
N ALA A 280 -18.00 -15.91 14.01
CA ALA A 280 -18.28 -17.07 13.19
C ALA A 280 -16.93 -17.77 12.95
N GLN A 281 -16.84 -19.05 13.31
CA GLN A 281 -15.65 -19.81 12.93
C GLN A 281 -15.49 -19.66 11.40
N PRO A 282 -14.26 -19.49 10.89
CA PRO A 282 -14.02 -19.22 9.47
C PRO A 282 -14.65 -20.25 8.51
N TRP A 283 -15.06 -21.40 9.05
CA TRP A 283 -15.64 -22.55 8.38
C TRP A 283 -17.18 -22.57 8.37
N THR A 284 -17.85 -21.95 9.34
CA THR A 284 -19.34 -21.96 9.45
C THR A 284 -20.00 -20.70 8.91
N ALA A 285 -19.24 -19.60 8.80
CA ALA A 285 -19.72 -18.30 8.36
C ALA A 285 -20.22 -18.33 6.89
N ALA A 286 -19.47 -19.01 6.02
CA ALA A 286 -19.70 -19.03 4.58
C ALA A 286 -21.06 -19.61 4.16
N ASN A 287 -21.65 -20.50 4.98
CA ASN A 287 -22.90 -21.20 4.64
C ASN A 287 -24.14 -20.72 5.41
N SER A 288 -23.97 -20.04 6.56
CA SER A 288 -25.10 -19.75 7.47
C SER A 288 -25.42 -18.27 7.67
N THR A 289 -24.49 -17.35 7.38
CA THR A 289 -24.65 -15.92 7.71
C THR A 289 -24.83 -15.01 6.49
N GLY A 290 -24.81 -15.55 5.27
CA GLY A 290 -24.86 -14.76 4.03
C GLY A 290 -23.62 -13.87 3.81
N LEU A 291 -22.59 -14.03 4.63
CA LEU A 291 -21.36 -13.23 4.61
C LEU A 291 -20.29 -13.90 3.76
N ASN A 292 -19.77 -13.14 2.79
CA ASN A 292 -18.84 -13.64 1.79
C ASN A 292 -17.42 -13.75 2.37
N ALA A 293 -16.77 -14.90 2.22
CA ALA A 293 -15.40 -15.15 2.67
C ALA A 293 -14.37 -14.14 2.11
N GLY A 294 -14.67 -13.52 0.95
CA GLY A 294 -13.87 -12.44 0.39
C GLY A 294 -13.80 -11.21 1.31
N SER A 295 -14.93 -10.81 1.90
CA SER A 295 -15.00 -9.65 2.79
C SER A 295 -14.26 -9.88 4.10
N LEU A 296 -14.26 -11.13 4.61
CA LEU A 296 -13.42 -11.53 5.74
C LEU A 296 -11.93 -11.42 5.39
N TYR A 297 -11.52 -11.93 4.22
CA TYR A 297 -10.14 -11.84 3.73
C TYR A 297 -9.65 -10.38 3.66
N ILE A 298 -10.47 -9.46 3.15
CA ILE A 298 -10.13 -8.04 3.08
C ILE A 298 -10.12 -7.39 4.47
N SER A 299 -11.04 -7.76 5.36
CA SER A 299 -11.08 -7.25 6.74
C SER A 299 -9.79 -7.60 7.49
N ILE A 300 -9.35 -8.86 7.43
CA ILE A 300 -8.10 -9.31 8.04
C ILE A 300 -6.92 -8.56 7.45
N ASN A 301 -6.87 -8.41 6.12
CA ASN A 301 -5.83 -7.63 5.46
C ASN A 301 -5.77 -6.18 5.97
N LEU A 302 -6.93 -5.51 6.05
CA LEU A 302 -6.99 -4.12 6.49
C LEU A 302 -6.55 -3.96 7.95
N ILE A 303 -7.02 -4.82 8.85
CA ILE A 303 -6.64 -4.80 10.27
C ILE A 303 -5.13 -5.04 10.41
N ALA A 304 -4.59 -6.07 9.77
CA ALA A 304 -3.17 -6.37 9.84
C ALA A 304 -2.31 -5.26 9.23
N LEU A 305 -2.81 -4.58 8.19
CA LEU A 305 -2.16 -3.41 7.60
C LEU A 305 -2.11 -2.22 8.57
N VAL A 306 -3.20 -1.94 9.27
CA VAL A 306 -3.24 -0.90 10.32
C VAL A 306 -2.27 -1.22 11.45
N CYS A 307 -2.23 -2.47 11.91
CA CYS A 307 -1.24 -2.91 12.90
C CYS A 307 0.20 -2.74 12.40
N THR A 308 0.46 -3.03 11.12
CA THR A 308 1.76 -2.83 10.49
C THR A 308 2.18 -1.36 10.51
N PHE A 309 1.26 -0.45 10.19
CA PHE A 309 1.51 0.98 10.22
C PHE A 309 1.73 1.52 11.63
N ALA A 310 0.94 1.05 12.60
CA ALA A 310 1.13 1.37 14.00
C ALA A 310 2.51 0.91 14.48
N TYR A 311 2.90 -0.31 14.12
CA TYR A 311 4.22 -0.86 14.44
C TYR A 311 5.34 -0.03 13.81
N TRP A 312 5.23 0.31 12.52
CA TRP A 312 6.20 1.17 11.85
C TRP A 312 6.30 2.57 12.46
N ALA A 313 5.16 3.20 12.79
CA ALA A 313 5.13 4.50 13.47
C ALA A 313 5.75 4.43 14.88
N ALA A 314 5.56 3.31 15.59
CA ALA A 314 6.21 3.06 16.87
C ALA A 314 7.74 2.91 16.73
N LEU A 315 8.22 2.24 15.68
CA LEU A 315 9.65 2.12 15.41
C LEU A 315 10.28 3.47 15.07
N ASP A 316 9.62 4.28 14.23
CA ASP A 316 10.18 5.52 13.69
C ASP A 316 10.01 6.71 14.65
N GLY A 317 8.87 6.82 15.33
CA GLY A 317 8.53 7.93 16.25
C GLY A 317 8.43 7.55 17.72
N GLY A 318 8.69 6.30 18.11
CA GLY A 318 8.48 5.83 19.47
C GLY A 318 7.00 5.82 19.88
N LEU A 319 6.74 5.99 21.18
CA LEU A 319 5.38 6.03 21.71
C LEU A 319 4.56 7.19 21.12
N ASP A 320 5.18 8.36 20.93
CA ASP A 320 4.51 9.54 20.36
C ASP A 320 4.05 9.28 18.93
N GLY A 321 4.87 8.60 18.13
CA GLY A 321 4.49 8.20 16.77
C GLY A 321 3.34 7.21 16.74
N LEU A 322 3.35 6.22 17.65
CA LEU A 322 2.25 5.27 17.81
C LEU A 322 0.94 5.96 18.19
N ILE A 323 0.98 6.86 19.19
CA ILE A 323 -0.20 7.60 19.65
C ILE A 323 -0.73 8.51 18.54
N LEU A 324 0.16 9.26 17.88
CA LEU A 324 -0.21 10.19 16.82
C LEU A 324 -0.85 9.44 15.64
N TYR A 325 -0.25 8.33 15.20
CA TYR A 325 -0.85 7.49 14.16
C TYR A 325 -2.18 6.88 14.63
N GLY A 326 -2.25 6.34 15.85
CA GLY A 326 -3.45 5.71 16.39
C GLY A 326 -4.64 6.66 16.45
N LEU A 327 -4.43 7.88 16.99
CA LEU A 327 -5.46 8.92 17.03
C LEU A 327 -5.84 9.39 15.60
N SER A 328 -4.85 9.60 14.73
CA SER A 328 -5.12 10.04 13.35
C SER A 328 -5.86 8.96 12.55
N CYS A 329 -5.54 7.68 12.75
CA CYS A 329 -6.21 6.55 12.12
C CYS A 329 -7.66 6.42 12.58
N LEU A 330 -7.94 6.67 13.87
CA LEU A 330 -9.28 6.63 14.42
C LEU A 330 -10.19 7.72 13.85
N VAL A 331 -9.66 8.94 13.67
CA VAL A 331 -10.44 10.11 13.25
C VAL A 331 -10.49 10.27 11.73
N LEU A 332 -9.38 9.99 11.04
CA LEU A 332 -9.21 10.27 9.61
C LEU A 332 -9.31 8.99 8.76
N GLY A 333 -9.26 7.82 9.38
CA GLY A 333 -9.11 6.54 8.70
C GLY A 333 -7.64 6.17 8.45
N PRO A 334 -7.36 4.92 8.04
CA PRO A 334 -6.02 4.36 8.06
C PRO A 334 -5.05 4.99 7.05
N GLY A 335 -5.51 5.29 5.83
CA GLY A 335 -4.70 5.96 4.81
C GLY A 335 -4.39 7.42 5.16
N ALA A 336 -5.43 8.20 5.46
CA ALA A 336 -5.27 9.61 5.83
C ALA A 336 -4.49 9.77 7.13
N GLY A 337 -4.74 8.92 8.13
CA GLY A 337 -4.02 8.93 9.39
C GLY A 337 -2.52 8.65 9.24
N LEU A 338 -2.14 7.71 8.36
CA LEU A 338 -0.73 7.44 8.06
C LEU A 338 -0.06 8.63 7.37
N ALA A 339 -0.75 9.26 6.40
CA ALA A 339 -0.24 10.44 5.71
C ALA A 339 -0.10 11.64 6.66
N ALA A 340 -1.07 11.85 7.55
CA ALA A 340 -1.05 12.92 8.57
C ALA A 340 0.10 12.72 9.56
N TYR A 341 0.31 11.48 10.05
CA TYR A 341 1.48 11.14 10.86
C TYR A 341 2.79 11.52 10.14
N CYS A 342 2.93 11.12 8.88
CA CYS A 342 4.13 11.42 8.09
C CYS A 342 4.33 12.94 7.88
N TRP A 343 3.25 13.69 7.68
CA TRP A 343 3.30 15.16 7.55
C TRP A 343 3.82 15.85 8.81
N VAL A 344 3.28 15.49 10.00
CA VAL A 344 3.73 16.02 11.29
C VAL A 344 5.18 15.62 11.58
N ARG A 345 5.53 14.35 11.33
CA ARG A 345 6.89 13.84 11.48
C ARG A 345 7.89 14.63 10.63
N GLU A 346 7.51 14.98 9.40
CA GLU A 346 8.36 15.76 8.50
C GLU A 346 8.64 17.17 9.04
N GLN A 347 7.69 17.74 9.77
CA GLN A 347 7.87 19.03 10.44
C GLN A 347 8.93 18.91 11.54
N SER A 348 8.81 17.90 12.42
CA SER A 348 9.72 17.68 13.54
C SER A 348 11.16 17.38 13.12
N LYS A 349 11.37 16.55 12.09
CA LYS A 349 12.71 16.21 11.57
C LYS A 349 13.48 17.43 11.05
N HIS A 350 12.77 18.46 10.59
CA HIS A 350 13.38 19.68 10.09
C HIS A 350 13.85 20.62 11.20
N ASP A 351 13.07 20.72 12.27
CA ASP A 351 13.40 21.60 13.39
C ASP A 351 14.72 21.16 14.06
N GLN A 352 14.98 19.84 14.09
CA GLN A 352 16.26 19.27 14.52
C GLN A 352 17.45 19.72 13.64
N TYR A 353 17.25 19.79 12.32
CA TYR A 353 18.28 20.22 11.37
C TYR A 353 18.59 21.71 11.47
N ILE A 354 17.57 22.57 11.65
CA ILE A 354 17.76 24.01 11.85
C ILE A 354 18.48 24.30 13.17
N LEU A 355 18.14 23.56 14.23
CA LEU A 355 18.71 23.77 15.57
C LEU A 355 20.11 23.16 15.76
N GLY A 356 20.67 22.51 14.74
CA GLY A 356 22.00 21.88 14.81
C GLY A 356 22.09 20.73 15.83
N LYS A 357 20.94 20.19 16.26
CA LYS A 357 20.86 19.03 17.16
C LYS A 357 20.66 17.79 16.28
N ALA A 358 21.74 17.29 15.68
CA ALA A 358 21.77 16.02 14.96
C ALA A 358 22.19 14.88 15.90
#